data_AF-A0A9P8GFB2-F1
#
_entry.id   AF-A0A9P8GFB2-F1
#
_cell.length_a   1.000
_cell.length_b   1.000
_cell.length_c   1.000
_cell.angle_alpha   90.00
_cell.angle_beta   90.00
_cell.angle_gamma   90.00
#
_symmetry.space_group_name_H-M   'P 1'
#
loop_
_entity.id
_entity.type
_entity.pdbx_description
1 polymer ?
#
loop_
_entity_poly.entity_id
_entity_poly.type
_entity_poly.pdbx_seq_one_letter_code
_entity_poly.pdbx_strand_id
1 'polypeptide(L)'
;MMNWAKQQLANVAGTQEPIYGPSAIQAVSEQAKTKPYTELTKNDMKWITIDSTCVETQTWYFMTDSGYICMVQVIYSNVAGIKITTQFNTKIFYQDGKTPNLWSSDALENYSFDEAKFNFRAKGCSTELNEEGNSYHIKSNTNKQSIVDIKFTQTAPGFVVGNNGSSTFGTDPKKPWGSMRHAFWPRCQVEGNIITPSGPLDVKGRGFFVHALQGMKPHHAAAKWNFVNFQSPTYSAVMMEYTTPPSYGSTVVNVGGIATDGKILCAGSSNSAKHSEIKGDPENNWPEPGAVSFSWNGTDASGQPIEALVEGSLGERLDRVDVMAEVPKFVKQIVAGAAGTKPYIYQYGPKLPIKIKVGGEEKTEEGSLFTEATFIS
;
A
#
# COMPACT_ATOMS: atom_id res chain seq x y z
N MET A 1 -23.44 4.06 26.36
CA MET A 1 -22.49 4.15 27.49
C MET A 1 -21.55 2.94 27.59
N MET A 2 -22.04 1.69 27.57
CA MET A 2 -21.19 0.49 27.74
C MET A 2 -20.19 0.24 26.59
N ASN A 3 -20.56 0.53 25.33
CA ASN A 3 -19.63 0.42 24.18
C ASN A 3 -18.58 1.54 24.14
N TRP A 4 -18.88 2.72 24.69
CA TRP A 4 -17.91 3.82 24.79
C TRP A 4 -16.82 3.51 25.81
N ALA A 5 -17.19 2.99 26.99
CA ALA A 5 -16.23 2.53 27.99
C ALA A 5 -15.37 1.36 27.47
N LYS A 6 -15.98 0.40 26.76
CA LYS A 6 -15.25 -0.69 26.09
C LYS A 6 -14.33 -0.20 24.96
N GLN A 7 -14.74 0.83 24.21
CA GLN A 7 -13.90 1.47 23.20
C GLN A 7 -12.70 2.16 23.84
N GLN A 8 -12.90 2.90 24.94
CA GLN A 8 -11.78 3.48 25.68
C GLN A 8 -10.83 2.42 26.23
N LEU A 9 -11.36 1.31 26.76
CA LEU A 9 -10.55 0.18 27.21
C LEU A 9 -9.80 -0.49 26.05
N ALA A 10 -10.41 -0.73 24.89
CA ALA A 10 -9.74 -1.25 23.70
C ALA A 10 -8.65 -0.28 23.19
N ASN A 11 -8.92 1.02 23.21
CA ASN A 11 -7.97 2.05 22.82
C ASN A 11 -6.78 2.16 23.77
N VAL A 12 -6.94 1.84 25.06
CA VAL A 12 -5.86 1.91 26.05
C VAL A 12 -5.14 0.56 26.25
N ALA A 13 -5.88 -0.55 26.28
CA ALA A 13 -5.38 -1.87 26.64
C ALA A 13 -5.14 -2.80 25.43
N GLY A 14 -5.50 -2.39 24.20
CA GLY A 14 -5.35 -3.24 23.00
C GLY A 14 -6.31 -4.43 22.94
N THR A 15 -7.32 -4.48 23.81
CA THR A 15 -8.32 -5.56 23.82
C THR A 15 -9.24 -5.49 22.59
N GLN A 16 -9.92 -6.59 22.27
CA GLN A 16 -10.90 -6.67 21.19
C GLN A 16 -11.91 -5.50 21.25
N GLU A 17 -12.09 -4.79 20.13
CA GLU A 17 -13.06 -3.70 20.04
C GLU A 17 -14.50 -4.23 20.20
N PRO A 18 -15.43 -3.42 20.72
CA PRO A 18 -16.86 -3.70 20.64
C PRO A 18 -17.29 -4.09 19.22
N ILE A 19 -18.30 -4.94 19.11
CA ILE A 19 -18.95 -5.20 17.83
C ILE A 19 -19.86 -4.00 17.51
N TYR A 20 -19.42 -3.14 16.58
CA TYR A 20 -20.17 -1.99 16.09
C TYR A 20 -21.06 -2.34 14.90
N GLY A 21 -20.61 -3.30 14.08
CA GLY A 21 -21.30 -3.76 12.87
C GLY A 21 -20.89 -3.00 11.60
N PRO A 22 -21.34 -3.47 10.42
CA PRO A 22 -20.90 -2.96 9.12
C PRO A 22 -21.33 -1.51 8.85
N SER A 23 -22.34 -0.99 9.53
CA SER A 23 -22.73 0.43 9.41
C SER A 23 -21.72 1.40 10.03
N ALA A 24 -20.83 0.90 10.89
CA ALA A 24 -19.79 1.70 11.52
C ALA A 24 -18.54 1.91 10.64
N ILE A 25 -18.54 1.37 9.42
CA ILE A 25 -17.59 1.76 8.38
C ILE A 25 -18.35 2.43 7.23
N GLN A 26 -17.94 3.63 6.87
CA GLN A 26 -18.40 4.31 5.68
C GLN A 26 -17.35 4.09 4.60
N ALA A 27 -17.48 2.96 3.91
CA ALA A 27 -16.50 2.50 2.94
C ALA A 27 -16.46 3.41 1.70
N VAL A 28 -15.26 3.65 1.17
CA VAL A 28 -15.06 4.39 -0.09
C VAL A 28 -15.79 3.75 -1.27
N SER A 29 -16.06 2.44 -1.23
CA SER A 29 -16.85 1.72 -2.24
C SER A 29 -18.28 2.27 -2.39
N GLU A 30 -18.87 2.85 -1.34
CA GLU A 30 -20.17 3.52 -1.43
C GLU A 30 -20.09 4.80 -2.27
N GLN A 31 -18.98 5.54 -2.19
CA GLN A 31 -18.72 6.70 -3.06
C GLN A 31 -18.54 6.24 -4.51
N ALA A 32 -17.85 5.11 -4.71
CA ALA A 32 -17.53 4.56 -6.03
C ALA A 32 -18.77 4.14 -6.84
N LYS A 33 -19.93 3.91 -6.19
CA LYS A 33 -21.20 3.61 -6.87
C LYS A 33 -21.67 4.75 -7.78
N THR A 34 -21.35 6.00 -7.44
CA THR A 34 -21.74 7.18 -8.23
C THR A 34 -20.55 7.83 -8.93
N LYS A 35 -19.36 7.77 -8.32
CA LYS A 35 -18.12 8.28 -8.91
C LYS A 35 -17.03 7.22 -8.76
N PRO A 36 -16.77 6.37 -9.77
CA PRO A 36 -15.83 5.25 -9.65
C PRO A 36 -14.46 5.66 -9.13
N TYR A 37 -13.93 6.78 -9.63
CA TYR A 37 -12.66 7.36 -9.20
C TYR A 37 -12.61 8.87 -9.43
N THR A 38 -11.59 9.49 -8.85
CA THR A 38 -11.20 10.88 -9.08
C THR A 38 -9.73 10.91 -9.45
N GLU A 39 -9.39 11.58 -10.55
CA GLU A 39 -7.99 11.84 -10.91
C GLU A 39 -7.32 12.73 -9.87
N LEU A 40 -6.07 12.42 -9.55
CA LEU A 40 -5.30 13.17 -8.57
C LEU A 40 -4.86 14.51 -9.13
N THR A 41 -4.91 15.51 -8.27
CA THR A 41 -4.23 16.79 -8.46
C THR A 41 -2.97 16.82 -7.62
N LYS A 42 -2.09 17.81 -7.85
CA LYS A 42 -0.94 18.05 -7.00
C LYS A 42 -1.33 18.12 -5.51
N ASN A 43 -2.43 18.80 -5.17
CA ASN A 43 -2.89 18.95 -3.79
C ASN A 43 -3.20 17.63 -3.07
N ASP A 44 -3.54 16.58 -3.80
CA ASP A 44 -3.82 15.27 -3.22
C ASP A 44 -2.55 14.55 -2.75
N MET A 45 -1.37 15.07 -3.10
CA MET A 45 -0.05 14.57 -2.70
C MET A 45 0.48 15.21 -1.40
N LYS A 46 -0.31 16.10 -0.78
CA LYS A 46 0.08 16.69 0.51
C LYS A 46 0.08 15.66 1.62
N TRP A 47 1.10 15.69 2.45
CA TRP A 47 1.09 15.01 3.74
C TRP A 47 -0.04 15.56 4.61
N ILE A 48 -0.86 14.66 5.13
CA ILE A 48 -2.05 15.00 5.93
C ILE A 48 -1.62 15.26 7.37
N THR A 49 -0.73 14.43 7.91
CA THR A 49 -0.13 14.51 9.25
C THR A 49 -1.19 14.70 10.34
N ILE A 50 -2.15 13.78 10.45
CA ILE A 50 -3.24 13.95 11.43
C ILE A 50 -2.69 13.96 12.87
N ASP A 51 -3.33 14.78 13.70
CA ASP A 51 -2.97 14.93 15.12
C ASP A 51 -3.69 13.91 16.00
N SER A 52 -3.57 12.64 15.61
CA SER A 52 -4.12 11.49 16.32
C SER A 52 -3.34 10.23 15.94
N THR A 53 -3.72 9.07 16.48
CA THR A 53 -3.03 7.82 16.16
C THR A 53 -3.08 7.55 14.65
N CYS A 54 -1.93 7.52 13.99
CA CYS A 54 -1.88 7.26 12.56
C CYS A 54 -0.58 6.62 12.10
N VAL A 55 -0.67 5.98 10.93
CA VAL A 55 0.46 5.64 10.07
C VAL A 55 0.16 6.24 8.70
N GLU A 56 0.98 7.18 8.27
CA GLU A 56 0.94 7.79 6.95
C GLU A 56 2.21 7.41 6.19
N THR A 57 2.06 6.91 4.96
CA THR A 57 3.19 6.44 4.17
C THR A 57 3.16 7.01 2.77
N GLN A 58 4.34 7.29 2.25
CA GLN A 58 4.60 7.43 0.83
C GLN A 58 5.52 6.29 0.43
N THR A 59 5.06 5.44 -0.49
CA THR A 59 5.77 4.23 -0.88
C THR A 59 5.92 4.18 -2.40
N TRP A 60 7.16 3.98 -2.85
CA TRP A 60 7.51 3.85 -4.25
C TRP A 60 7.98 2.42 -4.50
N TYR A 61 7.14 1.63 -5.15
CA TYR A 61 7.48 0.29 -5.64
C TYR A 61 7.93 0.39 -7.08
N PHE A 62 8.95 -0.37 -7.47
CA PHE A 62 9.40 -0.38 -8.86
C PHE A 62 10.07 -1.68 -9.27
N MET A 63 9.95 -1.96 -10.56
CA MET A 63 10.47 -3.15 -11.23
C MET A 63 11.46 -2.67 -12.26
N THR A 64 12.73 -3.00 -12.05
CA THR A 64 13.83 -2.53 -12.89
C THR A 64 13.90 -3.34 -14.19
N ASP A 65 14.46 -2.73 -15.24
CA ASP A 65 14.74 -3.40 -16.52
C ASP A 65 15.70 -4.59 -16.34
N SER A 66 16.53 -4.54 -15.29
CA SER A 66 17.44 -5.63 -14.87
C SER A 66 16.73 -6.77 -14.11
N GLY A 67 15.42 -6.66 -13.87
CA GLY A 67 14.60 -7.71 -13.26
C GLY A 67 14.48 -7.65 -11.74
N TYR A 68 15.08 -6.66 -11.07
CA TYR A 68 14.91 -6.47 -9.62
C TYR A 68 13.55 -5.88 -9.28
N ILE A 69 12.99 -6.30 -8.15
CA ILE A 69 11.85 -5.64 -7.51
C ILE A 69 12.38 -4.84 -6.34
N CYS A 70 12.01 -3.57 -6.28
CA CYS A 70 12.51 -2.63 -5.29
C CYS A 70 11.37 -1.86 -4.65
N MET A 71 11.60 -1.41 -3.42
CA MET A 71 10.72 -0.51 -2.69
C MET A 71 11.56 0.52 -1.94
N VAL A 72 11.16 1.78 -2.01
CA VAL A 72 11.58 2.79 -1.02
C VAL A 72 10.34 3.41 -0.38
N GLN A 73 10.44 3.75 0.91
CA GLN A 73 9.27 4.20 1.66
C GLN A 73 9.67 5.24 2.71
N VAL A 74 8.86 6.29 2.84
CA VAL A 74 8.84 7.14 4.04
C VAL A 74 7.61 6.78 4.86
N ILE A 75 7.81 6.54 6.15
CA ILE A 75 6.74 6.35 7.13
C ILE A 75 6.74 7.54 8.07
N TYR A 76 5.57 8.17 8.24
CA TYR A 76 5.26 9.07 9.34
C TYR A 76 4.26 8.37 10.25
N SER A 77 4.56 8.26 11.54
CA SER A 77 3.64 7.66 12.51
C SER A 77 3.45 8.61 13.68
N ASN A 78 2.19 8.88 14.02
CA ASN A 78 1.81 9.54 15.25
C ASN A 78 1.27 8.47 16.21
N VAL A 79 2.01 8.18 17.27
CA VAL A 79 1.64 7.16 18.25
C VAL A 79 0.84 7.84 19.36
N ALA A 80 -0.46 7.56 19.39
CA ALA A 80 -1.40 8.06 20.40
C ALA A 80 -1.53 9.59 20.50
N GLY A 81 -1.08 10.37 19.50
CA GLY A 81 -1.03 11.84 19.60
C GLY A 81 0.13 12.35 20.46
N ILE A 82 1.03 11.46 20.91
CA ILE A 82 2.03 11.78 21.93
C ILE A 82 3.44 11.80 21.34
N LYS A 83 3.72 10.89 20.41
CA LYS A 83 5.06 10.75 19.84
C LYS A 83 5.00 10.51 18.36
N ILE A 84 5.71 11.36 17.62
CA ILE A 84 5.92 11.19 16.20
C ILE A 84 7.21 10.40 15.99
N THR A 85 7.16 9.42 15.10
CA THR A 85 8.33 8.72 14.58
C THR A 85 8.30 8.72 13.07
N THR A 86 9.47 8.86 12.46
CA THR A 86 9.63 8.79 11.01
C THR A 86 10.69 7.74 10.66
N GLN A 87 10.48 7.02 9.55
CA GLN A 87 11.39 5.98 9.06
C GLN A 87 11.57 6.11 7.55
N PHE A 88 12.75 5.72 7.08
CA PHE A 88 13.01 5.46 5.66
C PHE A 88 13.34 3.99 5.48
N ASN A 89 12.62 3.31 4.60
CA ASN A 89 12.87 1.91 4.29
C ASN A 89 13.38 1.77 2.85
N THR A 90 14.34 0.87 2.65
CA THR A 90 14.75 0.39 1.32
C THR A 90 14.68 -1.13 1.30
N LYS A 91 14.05 -1.66 0.24
CA LYS A 91 13.99 -3.10 -0.02
C LYS A 91 14.41 -3.42 -1.45
N ILE A 92 15.23 -4.45 -1.63
CA ILE A 92 15.63 -4.98 -2.94
C ILE A 92 15.51 -6.49 -2.93
N PHE A 93 14.73 -7.02 -3.86
CA PHE A 93 14.65 -8.44 -4.16
C PHE A 93 15.52 -8.75 -5.38
N TYR A 94 16.63 -9.44 -5.15
CA TYR A 94 17.51 -9.94 -6.20
C TYR A 94 16.89 -11.23 -6.73
N GLN A 95 16.20 -11.17 -7.87
CA GLN A 95 15.43 -12.29 -8.45
C GLN A 95 16.33 -13.42 -9.02
N ASP A 96 17.52 -13.64 -8.45
CA ASP A 96 18.49 -14.66 -8.84
C ASP A 96 18.40 -15.95 -8.00
N GLY A 97 17.55 -15.94 -6.95
CA GLY A 97 17.33 -17.05 -6.03
C GLY A 97 18.53 -17.38 -5.13
N LYS A 98 19.58 -16.55 -5.12
CA LYS A 98 20.83 -16.82 -4.40
C LYS A 98 21.26 -15.66 -3.53
N THR A 99 21.04 -14.43 -3.99
CA THR A 99 21.41 -13.22 -3.27
C THR A 99 20.31 -12.90 -2.26
N PRO A 100 20.64 -12.81 -0.96
CA PRO A 100 19.65 -12.44 0.05
C PRO A 100 19.03 -11.07 -0.27
N ASN A 101 17.74 -10.93 0.01
CA ASN A 101 17.06 -9.64 -0.10
C ASN A 101 17.80 -8.58 0.73
N LEU A 102 17.94 -7.38 0.18
CA LEU A 102 18.38 -6.24 0.97
C LEU A 102 17.17 -5.63 1.67
N TRP A 103 17.26 -5.45 2.98
CA TRP A 103 16.28 -4.71 3.78
C TRP A 103 17.02 -3.71 4.67
N SER A 104 16.62 -2.46 4.59
CA SER A 104 17.08 -1.37 5.47
C SER A 104 15.85 -0.64 5.98
N SER A 105 15.75 -0.47 7.30
CA SER A 105 14.71 0.31 7.96
C SER A 105 15.35 1.22 8.98
N ASP A 106 15.40 2.51 8.66
CA ASP A 106 16.21 3.48 9.37
C ASP A 106 15.32 4.57 9.97
N ALA A 107 15.42 4.75 11.29
CA ALA A 107 14.77 5.86 11.96
C ALA A 107 15.36 7.20 11.49
N LEU A 108 14.49 8.17 11.23
CA LEU A 108 14.89 9.48 10.71
C LEU A 108 15.00 10.52 11.82
N GLU A 109 16.03 11.37 11.71
CA GLU A 109 16.30 12.48 12.63
C GLU A 109 15.99 13.83 11.96
N ASN A 110 15.58 14.82 12.76
CA ASN A 110 15.35 16.20 12.31
C ASN A 110 14.43 16.30 11.09
N TYR A 111 13.32 15.57 11.11
CA TYR A 111 12.36 15.62 10.02
C TYR A 111 11.61 16.96 9.99
N SER A 112 11.16 17.34 8.80
CA SER A 112 10.34 18.52 8.54
C SER A 112 9.54 18.34 7.25
N PHE A 113 8.49 19.14 7.11
CA PHE A 113 7.75 19.33 5.87
C PHE A 113 8.01 20.75 5.36
N ASP A 114 7.88 20.95 4.05
CA ASP A 114 7.72 22.30 3.52
C ASP A 114 6.37 22.91 3.94
N GLU A 115 6.21 24.22 3.79
CA GLU A 115 5.00 24.94 4.23
C GLU A 115 3.72 24.37 3.61
N ALA A 116 3.80 23.97 2.34
CA ALA A 116 2.68 23.41 1.59
C ALA A 116 2.46 21.90 1.86
N LYS A 117 3.35 21.24 2.62
CA LYS A 117 3.36 19.81 2.94
C LYS A 117 3.44 18.86 1.74
N PHE A 118 4.09 19.26 0.65
CA PHE A 118 4.38 18.35 -0.47
C PHE A 118 5.66 17.55 -0.26
N ASN A 119 6.62 18.14 0.44
CA ASN A 119 7.98 17.64 0.51
C ASN A 119 8.30 17.21 1.93
N PHE A 120 8.92 16.04 2.05
CA PHE A 120 9.45 15.54 3.32
C PHE A 120 10.98 15.66 3.30
N ARG A 121 11.55 16.19 4.39
CA ARG A 121 13.01 16.27 4.58
C ARG A 121 13.38 15.78 5.96
N ALA A 122 14.49 15.08 6.06
CA ALA A 122 15.15 14.69 7.29
C ALA A 122 16.67 14.72 7.09
N LYS A 123 17.43 14.57 8.17
CA LYS A 123 18.90 14.47 8.07
C LYS A 123 19.29 13.27 7.20
N GLY A 124 19.84 13.55 6.01
CA GLY A 124 20.27 12.52 5.07
C GLY A 124 19.15 11.86 4.25
N CYS A 125 17.92 12.39 4.28
CA CYS A 125 16.79 11.84 3.52
C CYS A 125 15.87 12.96 3.01
N SER A 126 15.40 12.87 1.77
CA SER A 126 14.42 13.81 1.22
C SER A 126 13.52 13.15 0.18
N THR A 127 12.26 13.55 0.14
CA THR A 127 11.33 13.26 -0.95
C THR A 127 10.74 14.58 -1.43
N GLU A 128 11.07 14.95 -2.68
CA GLU A 128 10.73 16.25 -3.23
C GLU A 128 9.86 16.09 -4.47
N LEU A 129 8.62 16.59 -4.40
CA LEU A 129 7.69 16.68 -5.52
C LEU A 129 8.00 17.94 -6.34
N ASN A 130 8.13 17.80 -7.66
CA ASN A 130 8.40 18.92 -8.54
C ASN A 130 7.25 19.94 -8.62
N GLU A 131 7.52 21.06 -9.29
CA GLU A 131 6.56 22.15 -9.45
C GLU A 131 5.27 21.69 -10.15
N GLU A 132 5.41 20.86 -11.19
CA GLU A 132 4.30 20.31 -11.96
C GLU A 132 3.48 19.26 -11.19
N GLY A 133 3.99 18.73 -10.08
CA GLY A 133 3.30 17.74 -9.26
C GLY A 133 3.24 16.34 -9.87
N ASN A 134 4.16 16.01 -10.78
CA ASN A 134 4.16 14.79 -11.58
C ASN A 134 5.45 13.95 -11.44
N SER A 135 6.43 14.41 -10.65
CA SER A 135 7.70 13.71 -10.44
C SER A 135 8.23 13.91 -9.03
N TYR A 136 8.67 12.83 -8.40
CA TYR A 136 9.44 12.87 -7.15
C TYR A 136 10.93 12.71 -7.41
N HIS A 137 11.76 13.43 -6.66
CA HIS A 137 13.17 13.12 -6.45
C HIS A 137 13.34 12.60 -5.02
N ILE A 138 13.80 11.36 -4.89
CA ILE A 138 13.96 10.66 -3.62
C ILE A 138 15.44 10.44 -3.38
N LYS A 139 15.94 10.95 -2.26
CA LYS A 139 17.34 10.80 -1.86
C LYS A 139 17.42 10.26 -0.45
N SER A 140 18.30 9.29 -0.22
CA SER A 140 18.64 8.86 1.13
C SER A 140 20.08 8.38 1.20
N ASN A 141 20.83 8.83 2.22
CA ASN A 141 22.12 8.29 2.61
C ASN A 141 22.13 7.90 4.09
N THR A 142 20.95 7.67 4.68
CA THR A 142 20.79 7.28 6.09
C THR A 142 21.43 5.94 6.39
N ASN A 143 21.55 5.07 5.37
CA ASN A 143 22.15 3.76 5.47
C ASN A 143 23.19 3.53 4.37
N LYS A 144 24.41 3.15 4.76
CA LYS A 144 25.49 2.85 3.79
C LYS A 144 25.27 1.55 3.02
N GLN A 145 24.34 0.70 3.46
CA GLN A 145 23.92 -0.49 2.72
C GLN A 145 23.03 -0.12 1.52
N SER A 146 22.40 1.05 1.54
CA SER A 146 21.41 1.47 0.54
C SER A 146 21.39 3.01 0.42
N ILE A 147 22.28 3.56 -0.39
CA ILE A 147 22.24 4.99 -0.72
C ILE A 147 21.35 5.17 -1.94
N VAL A 148 20.23 5.87 -1.76
CA VAL A 148 19.19 6.07 -2.77
C VAL A 148 19.36 7.45 -3.42
N ASP A 149 19.35 7.51 -4.75
CA ASP A 149 19.18 8.73 -5.53
C ASP A 149 18.37 8.38 -6.79
N ILE A 150 17.05 8.56 -6.70
CA ILE A 150 16.11 8.11 -7.74
C ILE A 150 15.10 9.19 -8.08
N LYS A 151 14.73 9.25 -9.35
CA LYS A 151 13.63 10.07 -9.85
C LYS A 151 12.49 9.17 -10.31
N PHE A 152 11.28 9.57 -9.94
CA PHE A 152 10.06 8.79 -10.12
C PHE A 152 9.00 9.68 -10.76
N THR A 153 8.74 9.48 -12.05
CA THR A 153 7.88 10.37 -12.85
C THR A 153 6.63 9.62 -13.30
N GLN A 154 5.44 10.17 -13.07
CA GLN A 154 4.21 9.54 -13.53
C GLN A 154 4.17 9.46 -15.06
N THR A 155 3.75 8.32 -15.61
CA THR A 155 3.48 8.17 -17.05
C THR A 155 1.99 8.04 -17.35
N ALA A 156 1.16 7.88 -16.32
CA ALA A 156 -0.30 7.93 -16.39
C ALA A 156 -0.86 8.86 -15.30
N PRO A 157 -2.08 9.41 -15.46
CA PRO A 157 -2.75 10.12 -14.38
C PRO A 157 -2.88 9.24 -13.13
N GLY A 158 -2.64 9.84 -11.97
CA GLY A 158 -2.91 9.19 -10.69
C GLY A 158 -4.39 9.24 -10.34
N PHE A 159 -4.85 8.38 -9.42
CA PHE A 159 -6.24 8.37 -8.97
C PHE A 159 -6.41 8.03 -7.49
N VAL A 160 -7.57 8.42 -6.97
CA VAL A 160 -8.21 7.84 -5.79
C VAL A 160 -9.53 7.20 -6.20
N VAL A 161 -9.93 6.11 -5.57
CA VAL A 161 -11.27 5.53 -5.76
C VAL A 161 -12.31 6.40 -5.07
N GLY A 162 -13.51 6.51 -5.63
CA GLY A 162 -14.55 7.38 -5.08
C GLY A 162 -14.22 8.86 -5.26
N ASN A 163 -14.70 9.69 -4.33
CA ASN A 163 -14.48 11.13 -4.35
C ASN A 163 -13.09 11.52 -3.83
N ASN A 164 -12.54 10.76 -2.88
CA ASN A 164 -11.36 11.15 -2.12
C ASN A 164 -10.47 9.98 -1.66
N GLY A 165 -10.77 8.75 -2.07
CA GLY A 165 -9.99 7.57 -1.69
C GLY A 165 -10.16 7.14 -0.25
N SER A 166 -11.08 7.73 0.51
CA SER A 166 -11.14 7.60 1.97
C SER A 166 -12.37 6.81 2.44
N SER A 167 -12.13 5.82 3.29
CA SER A 167 -13.13 5.18 4.15
C SER A 167 -13.03 5.78 5.55
N THR A 168 -14.16 5.95 6.25
CA THR A 168 -14.18 6.40 7.64
C THR A 168 -14.78 5.37 8.58
N PHE A 169 -14.38 5.43 9.85
CA PHE A 169 -14.79 4.50 10.91
C PHE A 169 -15.47 5.29 12.02
N GLY A 170 -16.65 4.84 12.43
CA GLY A 170 -17.47 5.52 13.42
C GLY A 170 -18.94 5.13 13.34
N THR A 171 -19.59 5.03 14.50
CA THR A 171 -21.06 4.87 14.57
C THR A 171 -21.80 6.16 14.21
N ASP A 172 -21.14 7.32 14.31
CA ASP A 172 -21.63 8.61 13.82
C ASP A 172 -20.78 9.03 12.61
N PRO A 173 -21.30 8.92 11.37
CA PRO A 173 -20.58 9.33 10.17
C PRO A 173 -20.14 10.80 10.15
N LYS A 174 -20.75 11.66 10.96
CA LYS A 174 -20.36 13.08 11.08
C LYS A 174 -19.18 13.30 12.03
N LYS A 175 -18.84 12.30 12.83
CA LYS A 175 -17.76 12.32 13.83
C LYS A 175 -16.97 11.01 13.80
N PRO A 176 -16.33 10.68 12.67
CA PRO A 176 -15.53 9.46 12.58
C PRO A 176 -14.35 9.53 13.55
N TRP A 177 -13.98 8.39 14.12
CA TRP A 177 -12.81 8.24 14.99
C TRP A 177 -11.59 7.68 14.26
N GLY A 178 -11.78 7.18 13.04
CA GLY A 178 -10.72 6.59 12.23
C GLY A 178 -10.95 6.81 10.74
N SER A 179 -9.89 6.66 9.96
CA SER A 179 -9.94 6.76 8.51
C SER A 179 -8.91 5.85 7.85
N MET A 180 -9.18 5.50 6.60
CA MET A 180 -8.23 4.82 5.70
C MET A 180 -8.28 5.50 4.34
N ARG A 181 -7.14 5.92 3.80
CA ARG A 181 -7.04 6.55 2.48
C ARG A 181 -5.94 5.92 1.65
N HIS A 182 -6.19 5.74 0.35
CA HIS A 182 -5.19 5.35 -0.63
C HIS A 182 -5.26 6.23 -1.88
N ALA A 183 -4.13 6.81 -2.27
CA ALA A 183 -3.96 7.55 -3.52
C ALA A 183 -2.83 6.92 -4.33
N PHE A 184 -3.04 6.72 -5.62
CA PHE A 184 -2.16 5.92 -6.47
C PHE A 184 -1.62 6.72 -7.65
N TRP A 185 -0.32 6.59 -7.94
CA TRP A 185 0.18 6.72 -9.31
C TRP A 185 0.39 5.31 -9.86
N PRO A 186 -0.53 4.80 -10.70
CA PRO A 186 -0.54 3.40 -11.11
C PRO A 186 0.65 3.02 -12.00
N ARG A 187 1.17 3.99 -12.74
CA ARG A 187 2.24 3.80 -13.71
C ARG A 187 3.20 4.98 -13.74
N CYS A 188 4.46 4.68 -13.50
CA CYS A 188 5.54 5.65 -13.47
C CYS A 188 6.78 5.11 -14.18
N GLN A 189 7.63 6.02 -14.63
CA GLN A 189 9.00 5.74 -15.03
C GLN A 189 9.91 6.01 -13.84
N VAL A 190 10.88 5.11 -13.63
CA VAL A 190 11.93 5.28 -12.61
C VAL A 190 13.28 5.38 -13.30
N GLU A 191 14.14 6.25 -12.79
CA GLU A 191 15.54 6.42 -13.21
C GLU A 191 16.41 6.75 -11.99
N GLY A 192 17.71 6.48 -12.07
CA GLY A 192 18.66 6.75 -10.98
C GLY A 192 19.35 5.48 -10.50
N ASN A 193 19.81 5.47 -9.25
CA ASN A 193 20.52 4.32 -8.70
C ASN A 193 20.28 4.12 -7.19
N ILE A 194 20.52 2.88 -6.76
CA ILE A 194 20.75 2.55 -5.36
C ILE A 194 22.16 2.00 -5.22
N ILE A 195 23.01 2.66 -4.43
CA ILE A 195 24.36 2.18 -4.15
C ILE A 195 24.28 1.16 -3.01
N THR A 196 24.73 -0.06 -3.30
CA THR A 196 24.82 -1.18 -2.37
C THR A 196 26.29 -1.54 -2.12
N PRO A 197 26.62 -2.40 -1.13
CA PRO A 197 27.99 -2.89 -0.95
C PRO A 197 28.57 -3.61 -2.17
N SER A 198 27.70 -4.20 -3.01
CA SER A 198 28.08 -4.88 -4.25
C SER A 198 28.31 -3.90 -5.42
N GLY A 199 27.98 -2.62 -5.24
CA GLY A 199 28.09 -1.58 -6.26
C GLY A 199 26.77 -0.86 -6.53
N PRO A 200 26.78 0.12 -7.46
CA PRO A 200 25.59 0.83 -7.89
C PRO A 200 24.65 -0.10 -8.67
N LEU A 201 23.38 -0.10 -8.28
CA LEU A 201 22.28 -0.77 -8.97
C LEU A 201 21.50 0.27 -9.76
N ASP A 202 21.46 0.12 -11.08
CA ASP A 202 20.61 0.94 -11.96
C ASP A 202 19.15 0.54 -11.75
N VAL A 203 18.31 1.51 -11.36
CA VAL A 203 16.90 1.29 -11.05
C VAL A 203 15.97 1.64 -12.20
N LYS A 204 16.50 1.93 -13.39
CA LYS A 204 15.66 2.22 -14.55
C LYS A 204 14.58 1.16 -14.74
N GLY A 205 13.33 1.57 -14.84
CA GLY A 205 12.21 0.65 -15.01
C GLY A 205 10.84 1.29 -14.76
N ARG A 206 9.86 0.46 -14.40
CA ARG A 206 8.46 0.88 -14.16
C ARG A 206 8.15 0.95 -12.68
N GLY A 207 7.35 1.94 -12.30
CA GLY A 207 7.01 2.22 -10.92
C GLY A 207 5.52 2.31 -10.64
N PHE A 208 5.18 2.05 -9.39
CA PHE A 208 3.90 2.33 -8.75
C PHE A 208 4.14 3.14 -7.47
N PHE A 209 3.43 4.25 -7.31
CA PHE A 209 3.46 5.04 -6.08
C PHE A 209 2.13 4.96 -5.35
N VAL A 210 2.18 4.82 -4.03
CA VAL A 210 1.01 4.92 -3.15
C VAL A 210 1.28 5.88 -2.00
N HIS A 211 0.36 6.80 -1.79
CA HIS A 211 0.24 7.62 -0.58
C HIS A 211 -0.92 7.08 0.25
N ALA A 212 -0.61 6.42 1.35
CA ALA A 212 -1.59 5.80 2.23
C ALA A 212 -1.67 6.55 3.57
N LEU A 213 -2.88 6.66 4.11
CA LEU A 213 -3.12 7.10 5.48
C LEU A 213 -4.00 6.07 6.18
N GLN A 214 -3.51 5.54 7.28
CA GLN A 214 -4.29 4.79 8.25
C GLN A 214 -4.41 5.63 9.51
N GLY A 215 -5.53 6.33 9.66
CA GLY A 215 -5.83 7.24 10.75
C GLY A 215 -6.40 6.58 12.00
N MET A 216 -5.92 5.38 12.33
CA MET A 216 -6.22 4.65 13.57
C MET A 216 -5.18 3.53 13.78
N LYS A 217 -5.32 2.73 14.84
CA LYS A 217 -4.44 1.57 15.07
C LYS A 217 -4.61 0.52 13.96
N PRO A 218 -3.53 -0.08 13.43
CA PRO A 218 -3.62 -1.01 12.30
C PRO A 218 -4.58 -2.19 12.51
N HIS A 219 -4.48 -2.83 13.68
CA HIS A 219 -5.32 -3.98 14.04
C HIS A 219 -6.79 -3.62 14.29
N HIS A 220 -7.13 -2.34 14.42
CA HIS A 220 -8.53 -1.90 14.46
C HIS A 220 -9.03 -1.55 13.04
N ALA A 221 -8.15 -1.18 12.12
CA ALA A 221 -8.51 -0.80 10.76
C ALA A 221 -8.80 -2.02 9.87
N ALA A 222 -7.96 -3.06 9.99
CA ALA A 222 -8.02 -4.24 9.15
C ALA A 222 -7.53 -5.50 9.87
N ALA A 223 -8.15 -6.63 9.52
CA ALA A 223 -7.77 -7.97 9.94
C ALA A 223 -6.85 -8.67 8.92
N LYS A 224 -7.00 -8.33 7.64
CA LYS A 224 -6.14 -8.83 6.55
C LYS A 224 -6.13 -7.88 5.36
N TRP A 225 -5.08 -7.98 4.54
CA TRP A 225 -4.89 -7.22 3.31
C TRP A 225 -4.48 -8.12 2.15
N ASN A 226 -4.92 -7.74 0.96
CA ASN A 226 -4.37 -8.17 -0.31
C ASN A 226 -3.87 -6.92 -1.05
N PHE A 227 -2.62 -6.96 -1.49
CA PHE A 227 -2.03 -5.91 -2.33
C PHE A 227 -1.47 -6.53 -3.60
N VAL A 228 -1.70 -5.89 -4.73
CA VAL A 228 -1.08 -6.26 -6.00
C VAL A 228 -0.64 -5.01 -6.76
N ASN A 229 0.60 -5.06 -7.25
CA ASN A 229 1.17 -4.17 -8.23
C ASN A 229 1.63 -5.02 -9.41
N PHE A 230 0.89 -4.97 -10.52
CA PHE A 230 1.25 -5.61 -11.77
C PHE A 230 1.78 -4.57 -12.75
N GLN A 231 2.92 -4.85 -13.39
CA GLN A 231 3.50 -4.00 -14.43
C GLN A 231 3.94 -4.83 -15.64
N SER A 232 3.43 -4.47 -16.81
CA SER A 232 3.81 -5.03 -18.11
C SER A 232 4.22 -3.93 -19.08
N PRO A 233 4.70 -4.28 -20.31
CA PRO A 233 5.06 -3.30 -21.31
C PRO A 233 3.98 -2.26 -21.61
N THR A 234 2.71 -2.66 -21.63
CA THR A 234 1.59 -1.78 -21.96
C THR A 234 0.76 -1.39 -20.73
N TYR A 235 0.56 -2.32 -19.79
CA TYR A 235 -0.42 -2.17 -18.71
C TYR A 235 0.23 -2.06 -17.32
N SER A 236 -0.41 -1.31 -16.44
CA SER A 236 -0.26 -1.45 -14.99
C SER A 236 -1.62 -1.78 -14.40
N ALA A 237 -1.69 -2.76 -13.50
CA ALA A 237 -2.92 -3.10 -12.77
C ALA A 237 -2.62 -3.15 -11.28
N VAL A 238 -3.31 -2.31 -10.50
CA VAL A 238 -3.02 -2.11 -9.08
C VAL A 238 -4.29 -2.31 -8.26
N MET A 239 -4.14 -2.90 -7.09
CA MET A 239 -5.25 -3.11 -6.16
C MET A 239 -4.76 -3.15 -4.73
N MET A 240 -5.55 -2.58 -3.85
CA MET A 240 -5.45 -2.75 -2.41
C MET A 240 -6.83 -3.12 -1.87
N GLU A 241 -6.93 -4.30 -1.27
CA GLU A 241 -8.15 -4.81 -0.66
C GLU A 241 -7.89 -5.12 0.80
N TYR A 242 -8.77 -4.69 1.68
CA TYR A 242 -8.71 -5.07 3.09
C TYR A 242 -10.04 -5.56 3.59
N THR A 243 -9.97 -6.45 4.58
CA THR A 243 -11.13 -6.86 5.36
C THR A 243 -11.00 -6.24 6.74
N THR A 244 -12.01 -5.51 7.18
CA THR A 244 -12.03 -4.96 8.54
C THR A 244 -12.08 -6.07 9.59
N PRO A 245 -11.73 -5.80 10.85
CA PRO A 245 -12.00 -6.74 11.94
C PRO A 245 -13.50 -7.06 12.09
N PRO A 246 -13.85 -8.13 12.81
CA PRO A 246 -15.25 -8.48 13.11
C PRO A 246 -16.05 -7.34 13.75
N SER A 247 -15.38 -6.43 14.45
CA SER A 247 -15.97 -5.22 15.04
C SER A 247 -16.71 -4.34 14.03
N TYR A 248 -16.31 -4.36 12.76
CA TYR A 248 -16.95 -3.64 11.66
C TYR A 248 -17.63 -4.59 10.65
N GLY A 249 -18.04 -5.77 11.13
CA GLY A 249 -18.77 -6.77 10.34
C GLY A 249 -17.94 -7.45 9.25
N SER A 250 -16.61 -7.49 9.39
CA SER A 250 -15.71 -8.10 8.40
C SER A 250 -15.93 -7.57 6.99
N THR A 251 -16.15 -6.26 6.89
CA THR A 251 -16.46 -5.57 5.64
C THR A 251 -15.22 -5.58 4.75
N VAL A 252 -15.40 -6.00 3.50
CA VAL A 252 -14.35 -5.94 2.47
C VAL A 252 -14.42 -4.58 1.79
N VAL A 253 -13.28 -3.90 1.74
CA VAL A 253 -13.11 -2.66 0.99
C VAL A 253 -12.02 -2.87 -0.05
N ASN A 254 -12.34 -2.57 -1.30
CA ASN A 254 -11.43 -2.74 -2.42
C ASN A 254 -11.25 -1.41 -3.15
N VAL A 255 -10.00 -1.07 -3.44
CA VAL A 255 -9.64 0.06 -4.30
C VAL A 255 -8.60 -0.40 -5.32
N GLY A 256 -8.80 -0.08 -6.60
CA GLY A 256 -7.87 -0.51 -7.63
C GLY A 256 -8.21 0.06 -9.00
N GLY A 257 -7.32 -0.18 -9.96
CA GLY A 257 -7.48 0.29 -11.32
C GLY A 257 -6.39 -0.21 -12.26
N ILE A 258 -6.61 0.04 -13.54
CA ILE A 258 -5.72 -0.29 -14.64
C ILE A 258 -5.36 1.01 -15.37
N ALA A 259 -4.09 1.16 -15.73
CA ALA A 259 -3.61 2.28 -16.54
C ALA A 259 -2.68 1.80 -17.65
N THR A 260 -2.56 2.64 -18.67
CA THR A 260 -1.51 2.60 -19.70
C THR A 260 -0.82 3.96 -19.70
N ASP A 261 0.24 4.13 -20.48
CA ASP A 261 0.84 5.45 -20.64
C ASP A 261 -0.21 6.47 -21.13
N GLY A 262 -0.23 7.63 -20.47
CA GLY A 262 -1.12 8.75 -20.74
C GLY A 262 -2.56 8.63 -20.23
N LYS A 263 -3.01 7.47 -19.73
CA LYS A 263 -4.43 7.30 -19.34
C LYS A 263 -4.70 6.23 -18.29
N ILE A 264 -5.72 6.48 -17.48
CA ILE A 264 -6.40 5.45 -16.67
C ILE A 264 -7.39 4.74 -17.58
N LEU A 265 -7.31 3.41 -17.68
CA LEU A 265 -8.30 2.61 -18.41
C LEU A 265 -9.58 2.48 -17.58
N CYS A 266 -9.46 2.02 -16.34
CA CYS A 266 -10.55 1.99 -15.38
C CYS A 266 -9.99 2.08 -13.96
N ALA A 267 -10.80 2.58 -13.02
CA ALA A 267 -10.53 2.51 -11.60
C ALA A 267 -11.84 2.49 -10.82
N GLY A 268 -11.83 1.88 -9.64
CA GLY A 268 -13.02 1.75 -8.82
C GLY A 268 -12.88 0.72 -7.71
N SER A 269 -14.02 0.28 -7.18
CA SER A 269 -14.10 -0.66 -6.07
C SER A 269 -14.72 -2.01 -6.43
N SER A 270 -15.04 -2.26 -7.71
CA SER A 270 -15.68 -3.49 -8.19
C SER A 270 -14.68 -4.61 -8.52
N ASN A 271 -13.45 -4.47 -8.04
CA ASN A 271 -12.38 -5.45 -8.22
C ASN A 271 -12.48 -6.55 -7.15
N SER A 272 -11.76 -7.65 -7.34
CA SER A 272 -11.68 -8.70 -6.32
C SER A 272 -10.29 -9.33 -6.24
N ALA A 273 -9.89 -9.68 -5.02
CA ALA A 273 -8.71 -10.50 -4.75
C ALA A 273 -9.13 -11.84 -4.13
N LYS A 274 -8.58 -12.95 -4.64
CA LYS A 274 -8.82 -14.29 -4.12
C LYS A 274 -7.51 -15.06 -4.02
N HIS A 275 -7.32 -15.76 -2.91
CA HIS A 275 -6.33 -16.83 -2.82
C HIS A 275 -6.96 -18.10 -3.36
N SER A 276 -6.60 -18.49 -4.59
CA SER A 276 -7.16 -19.65 -5.27
C SER A 276 -6.58 -20.97 -4.75
N GLU A 277 -5.44 -20.92 -4.07
CA GLU A 277 -4.84 -22.03 -3.34
C GLU A 277 -4.27 -21.52 -2.01
N ILE A 278 -4.46 -22.28 -0.94
CA ILE A 278 -3.87 -22.02 0.38
C ILE A 278 -2.85 -23.12 0.67
N LYS A 279 -1.57 -22.76 0.75
CA LYS A 279 -0.50 -23.68 1.17
C LYS A 279 -0.31 -23.70 2.69
N GLY A 280 -0.67 -22.61 3.36
CA GLY A 280 -0.50 -22.44 4.80
C GLY A 280 0.94 -22.17 5.21
N ASP A 281 1.12 -21.54 6.38
CA ASP A 281 2.44 -21.37 6.99
C ASP A 281 2.64 -22.37 8.14
N PRO A 282 3.59 -23.31 8.03
CA PRO A 282 3.82 -24.35 9.05
C PRO A 282 4.29 -23.79 10.39
N GLU A 283 4.74 -22.54 10.46
CA GLU A 283 5.25 -21.93 11.69
C GLU A 283 4.20 -21.09 12.44
N ASN A 284 3.10 -20.68 11.80
CA ASN A 284 2.15 -19.74 12.43
C ASN A 284 0.66 -19.88 12.04
N ASN A 285 0.25 -20.97 11.38
CA ASN A 285 -1.15 -21.27 11.03
C ASN A 285 -1.87 -20.23 10.15
N TRP A 286 -1.18 -19.18 9.67
CA TRP A 286 -1.80 -18.27 8.73
C TRP A 286 -2.07 -18.98 7.40
N PRO A 287 -3.16 -18.63 6.71
CA PRO A 287 -3.54 -19.24 5.44
C PRO A 287 -2.72 -18.60 4.31
N GLU A 288 -1.41 -18.81 4.36
CA GLU A 288 -0.47 -18.34 3.34
C GLU A 288 -0.90 -18.84 1.94
N PRO A 289 -0.98 -17.95 0.94
CA PRO A 289 -1.43 -18.33 -0.40
C PRO A 289 -0.37 -19.10 -1.18
N GLY A 290 -0.82 -20.07 -1.98
CA GLY A 290 -0.01 -20.76 -3.01
C GLY A 290 -0.31 -20.25 -4.42
N ALA A 291 -1.52 -19.75 -4.64
CA ALA A 291 -1.99 -19.19 -5.91
C ALA A 291 -3.02 -18.08 -5.67
N VAL A 292 -3.15 -17.18 -6.65
CA VAL A 292 -4.03 -16.01 -6.58
C VAL A 292 -4.87 -15.84 -7.84
N SER A 293 -5.96 -15.09 -7.70
CA SER A 293 -6.78 -14.56 -8.78
C SER A 293 -7.19 -13.14 -8.43
N PHE A 294 -6.71 -12.18 -9.20
CA PHE A 294 -7.05 -10.75 -9.10
C PHE A 294 -7.86 -10.36 -10.33
N SER A 295 -9.05 -9.80 -10.12
CA SER A 295 -9.90 -9.31 -11.21
C SER A 295 -10.24 -7.85 -11.05
N TRP A 296 -10.24 -7.12 -12.15
CA TRP A 296 -10.67 -5.72 -12.24
C TRP A 296 -11.88 -5.62 -13.14
N ASN A 297 -12.90 -4.90 -12.69
CA ASN A 297 -14.12 -4.66 -13.46
C ASN A 297 -14.47 -3.18 -13.37
N GLY A 298 -14.68 -2.54 -14.51
CA GLY A 298 -15.05 -1.14 -14.57
C GLY A 298 -15.47 -0.73 -15.96
N THR A 299 -15.51 0.57 -16.19
CA THR A 299 -15.79 1.16 -17.49
C THR A 299 -14.69 2.14 -17.86
N ASP A 300 -14.41 2.26 -19.14
CA ASP A 300 -13.55 3.32 -19.66
C ASP A 300 -14.25 4.69 -19.67
N ALA A 301 -13.52 5.71 -20.10
CA ALA A 301 -14.05 7.08 -20.20
C ALA A 301 -15.23 7.22 -21.19
N SER A 302 -15.42 6.26 -22.10
CA SER A 302 -16.54 6.20 -23.04
C SER A 302 -17.72 5.35 -22.55
N GLY A 303 -17.59 4.73 -21.36
CA GLY A 303 -18.59 3.84 -20.78
C GLY A 303 -18.50 2.39 -21.28
N GLN A 304 -17.47 2.03 -22.05
CA GLN A 304 -17.28 0.64 -22.48
C GLN A 304 -16.76 -0.22 -21.32
N PRO A 305 -17.23 -1.47 -21.18
CA PRO A 305 -16.78 -2.36 -20.12
C PRO A 305 -15.30 -2.71 -20.29
N ILE A 306 -14.59 -2.68 -19.16
CA ILE A 306 -13.23 -3.20 -19.01
C ILE A 306 -13.26 -4.31 -17.97
N GLU A 307 -12.75 -5.46 -18.39
CA GLU A 307 -12.54 -6.63 -17.52
C GLU A 307 -11.06 -7.01 -17.62
N ALA A 308 -10.41 -7.28 -16.49
CA ALA A 308 -9.07 -7.85 -16.50
C ALA A 308 -8.89 -8.91 -15.43
N LEU A 309 -7.98 -9.85 -15.69
CA LEU A 309 -7.67 -10.98 -14.83
C LEU A 309 -6.17 -11.25 -14.82
N VAL A 310 -5.60 -11.30 -13.62
CA VAL A 310 -4.27 -11.86 -13.36
C VAL A 310 -4.48 -13.04 -12.41
N GLU A 311 -4.12 -14.24 -12.85
CA GLU A 311 -4.29 -15.46 -12.06
C GLU A 311 -3.11 -16.40 -12.27
N GLY A 312 -2.74 -17.15 -11.24
CA GLY A 312 -1.68 -18.15 -11.33
C GLY A 312 -1.05 -18.50 -9.99
N SER A 313 -0.10 -19.43 -10.06
CA SER A 313 0.73 -19.79 -8.90
C SER A 313 1.63 -18.63 -8.51
N LEU A 314 1.79 -18.43 -7.20
CA LEU A 314 2.71 -17.43 -6.65
C LEU A 314 4.17 -17.90 -6.63
N GLY A 315 4.41 -19.21 -6.82
CA GLY A 315 5.73 -19.81 -6.75
C GLY A 315 6.36 -19.69 -5.35
N GLU A 316 7.69 -19.57 -5.33
CA GLU A 316 8.43 -19.38 -4.09
C GLU A 316 8.21 -17.98 -3.52
N ARG A 317 8.05 -17.93 -2.20
CA ARG A 317 7.90 -16.68 -1.45
C ARG A 317 9.20 -15.89 -1.49
N LEU A 318 9.11 -14.60 -1.80
CA LEU A 318 10.26 -13.69 -1.74
C LEU A 318 10.66 -13.39 -0.31
N ASP A 319 9.68 -13.12 0.55
CA ASP A 319 9.90 -12.85 1.97
C ASP A 319 8.64 -13.07 2.81
N ARG A 320 8.84 -13.28 4.12
CA ARG A 320 7.79 -13.27 5.15
C ARG A 320 8.19 -12.31 6.26
N VAL A 321 7.56 -11.14 6.27
CA VAL A 321 7.84 -10.09 7.25
C VAL A 321 7.06 -10.36 8.53
N ASP A 322 7.77 -10.54 9.66
CA ASP A 322 7.18 -10.46 11.00
C ASP A 322 7.00 -8.98 11.34
N VAL A 323 5.77 -8.46 11.23
CA VAL A 323 5.49 -7.04 11.48
C VAL A 323 5.86 -6.67 12.90
N MET A 324 5.67 -7.58 13.86
CA MET A 324 6.06 -7.32 15.23
C MET A 324 7.58 -7.26 15.35
N ALA A 325 8.38 -8.02 14.60
CA ALA A 325 9.83 -7.86 14.64
C ALA A 325 10.26 -6.43 14.26
N GLU A 326 9.63 -5.84 13.24
CA GLU A 326 9.95 -4.52 12.69
C GLU A 326 9.46 -3.33 13.54
N VAL A 327 8.44 -3.54 14.39
CA VAL A 327 7.91 -2.45 15.22
C VAL A 327 8.91 -2.01 16.32
N PRO A 328 9.16 -0.70 16.50
CA PRO A 328 10.06 -0.20 17.54
C PRO A 328 9.67 -0.68 18.95
N LYS A 329 10.67 -0.96 19.78
CA LYS A 329 10.47 -1.54 21.13
C LYS A 329 9.48 -0.77 22.01
N PHE A 330 9.51 0.56 21.98
CA PHE A 330 8.60 1.38 22.81
C PHE A 330 7.14 1.26 22.34
N VAL A 331 6.89 1.06 21.04
CA VAL A 331 5.54 0.83 20.50
C VAL A 331 5.02 -0.53 20.97
N LYS A 332 5.87 -1.56 20.96
CA LYS A 332 5.52 -2.89 21.50
C LYS A 332 5.03 -2.82 22.95
N GLN A 333 5.66 -1.98 23.78
CA GLN A 333 5.27 -1.81 25.18
C GLN A 333 3.88 -1.16 25.36
N ILE A 334 3.51 -0.25 24.45
CA ILE A 334 2.19 0.41 24.46
C ILE A 334 1.10 -0.53 23.90
N VAL A 335 1.49 -1.45 23.02
CA VAL A 335 0.58 -2.37 22.31
C VAL A 335 0.55 -3.76 22.96
N ALA A 336 1.25 -3.99 24.08
CA ALA A 336 1.45 -5.30 24.72
C ALA A 336 0.18 -6.03 25.19
N GLY A 337 -1.01 -5.45 25.05
CA GLY A 337 -2.30 -6.13 25.28
C GLY A 337 -3.08 -6.48 24.00
N ALA A 338 -2.57 -6.16 22.81
CA ALA A 338 -3.21 -6.49 21.54
C ALA A 338 -2.89 -7.93 21.12
N ALA A 339 -3.87 -8.80 21.37
CA ALA A 339 -4.18 -10.10 20.78
C ALA A 339 -2.99 -10.99 20.34
N GLY A 340 -2.94 -12.22 20.87
CA GLY A 340 -1.88 -13.23 20.65
C GLY A 340 -1.66 -13.73 19.20
N THR A 341 -2.10 -12.99 18.18
CA THR A 341 -1.78 -13.24 16.78
C THR A 341 -0.53 -12.43 16.39
N LYS A 342 0.45 -13.08 15.74
CA LYS A 342 1.61 -12.40 15.17
C LYS A 342 1.27 -11.93 13.76
N PRO A 343 1.17 -10.62 13.47
CA PRO A 343 0.91 -10.15 12.13
C PRO A 343 2.07 -10.47 11.18
N TYR A 344 1.77 -11.05 10.02
CA TYR A 344 2.75 -11.33 8.97
C TYR A 344 2.32 -10.79 7.62
N ILE A 345 3.32 -10.42 6.82
CA ILE A 345 3.17 -10.06 5.40
C ILE A 345 3.94 -11.09 4.57
N TYR A 346 3.23 -11.79 3.69
CA TYR A 346 3.81 -12.73 2.75
C TYR A 346 3.97 -12.04 1.39
N GLN A 347 5.19 -12.01 0.86
CA GLN A 347 5.53 -11.24 -0.34
C GLN A 347 5.97 -12.16 -1.48
N TYR A 348 5.48 -11.88 -2.68
CA TYR A 348 5.73 -12.67 -3.88
C TYR A 348 5.98 -11.78 -5.10
N GLY A 349 6.70 -12.31 -6.09
CA GLY A 349 6.92 -11.60 -7.34
C GLY A 349 7.04 -12.48 -8.58
N PRO A 350 6.07 -13.35 -8.88
CA PRO A 350 6.06 -14.13 -10.11
C PRO A 350 5.89 -13.23 -11.34
N LYS A 351 6.22 -13.76 -12.52
CA LYS A 351 5.68 -13.24 -13.78
C LYS A 351 4.38 -13.96 -14.09
N LEU A 352 3.34 -13.20 -14.39
CA LEU A 352 2.02 -13.73 -14.74
C LEU A 352 1.47 -12.98 -15.95
N PRO A 353 0.58 -13.58 -16.75
CA PRO A 353 -0.14 -12.85 -17.79
C PRO A 353 -1.30 -12.04 -17.19
N ILE A 354 -1.52 -10.83 -17.71
CA ILE A 354 -2.80 -10.13 -17.60
C ILE A 354 -3.63 -10.46 -18.84
N LYS A 355 -4.84 -10.98 -18.65
CA LYS A 355 -5.89 -11.04 -19.68
C LYS A 355 -6.75 -9.79 -19.51
N ILE A 356 -6.84 -8.95 -20.53
CA ILE A 356 -7.62 -7.71 -20.49
C ILE A 356 -8.58 -7.65 -21.68
N LYS A 357 -9.84 -7.32 -21.39
CA LYS A 357 -10.90 -7.16 -22.37
C LYS A 357 -11.39 -5.72 -22.34
N VAL A 358 -11.29 -5.03 -23.47
CA VAL A 358 -11.76 -3.64 -23.64
C VAL A 358 -12.72 -3.62 -24.82
N GLY A 359 -14.00 -3.28 -24.58
CA GLY A 359 -14.98 -3.16 -25.68
C GLY A 359 -15.22 -4.45 -26.47
N GLY A 360 -14.89 -5.61 -25.90
CA GLY A 360 -15.01 -6.92 -26.55
C GLY A 360 -13.72 -7.47 -27.17
N GLU A 361 -12.67 -6.66 -27.35
CA GLU A 361 -11.35 -7.13 -27.77
C GLU A 361 -10.56 -7.63 -26.56
N GLU A 362 -10.10 -8.89 -26.62
CA GLU A 362 -9.27 -9.50 -25.57
C GLU A 362 -7.79 -9.48 -25.96
N LYS A 363 -6.94 -9.06 -25.02
CA LYS A 363 -5.48 -9.08 -25.13
C LYS A 363 -4.89 -9.80 -23.94
N THR A 364 -3.78 -10.51 -24.17
CA THR A 364 -2.99 -11.11 -23.11
C THR A 364 -1.57 -10.58 -23.19
N GLU A 365 -1.02 -10.11 -22.07
CA GLU A 365 0.35 -9.61 -21.99
C GLU A 365 1.02 -10.15 -20.72
N GLU A 366 2.26 -10.64 -20.83
CA GLU A 366 3.05 -11.02 -19.66
C GLU A 366 3.56 -9.77 -18.92
N GLY A 367 3.50 -9.81 -17.59
CA GLY A 367 4.08 -8.77 -16.75
C GLY A 367 4.64 -9.31 -15.46
N SER A 368 5.37 -8.43 -14.77
CA SER A 368 5.89 -8.69 -13.43
C SER A 368 4.83 -8.36 -12.40
N LEU A 369 4.63 -9.27 -11.45
CA LEU A 369 3.80 -9.07 -10.28
C LEU A 369 4.70 -8.69 -9.10
N PHE A 370 4.22 -7.80 -8.24
CA PHE A 370 4.59 -7.78 -6.84
C PHE A 370 3.31 -7.80 -6.02
N THR A 371 3.17 -8.76 -5.12
CA THR A 371 1.94 -8.93 -4.34
C THR A 371 2.24 -9.29 -2.90
N GLU A 372 1.36 -8.82 -2.02
CA GLU A 372 1.44 -9.07 -0.59
C GLU A 372 0.11 -9.60 -0.07
N ALA A 373 0.19 -10.64 0.77
CA ALA A 373 -0.92 -11.11 1.59
C ALA A 373 -0.58 -10.83 3.05
N THR A 374 -1.37 -9.98 3.71
CA THR A 374 -1.16 -9.60 5.11
C THR A 374 -2.24 -10.21 5.98
N PHE A 375 -1.83 -10.78 7.11
CA PHE A 375 -2.74 -11.30 8.14
C PHE A 375 -2.41 -10.67 9.48
N ILE A 376 -3.43 -10.19 10.20
CA ILE A 376 -3.28 -9.41 11.43
C ILE A 376 -4.01 -10.06 12.60
N SER A 377 -5.30 -10.39 12.43
CA SER A 377 -6.18 -10.84 13.53
C SER A 377 -7.29 -11.76 13.08
#